data_AF-A0A015JBX5-F1
#
_entry.id   AF-A0A015JBX5-F1
#
_cell.length_a   1.000
_cell.length_b   1.000
_cell.length_c   1.000
_cell.angle_alpha   90.00
_cell.angle_beta   90.00
_cell.angle_gamma   90.00
#
_symmetry.space_group_name_H-M   'P 1'
#
loop_
_entity.id
_entity.type
_entity.pdbx_description
1 polymer ?
#
loop_
_entity_poly.entity_id
_entity_poly.type
_entity_poly.pdbx_seq_one_letter_code
_entity_poly.pdbx_strand_id
1 'polypeptide(L)'
;MLATGNQVGKIYLWDTKDIPYYIDGYIEKKKAEYLVKKSSVKRKRGTRVSKSAVIKKPIILESDCKSTIRQIDFSKNSQWIVSVCDDGSIWCWKSNIDTTFQESIKGSGSSDDPLIID
;
A
#
# COMPACT_ATOMS: atom_id res chain seq x y z
N MET A 1 11.52 1.62 1.69
CA MET A 1 10.11 1.32 1.34
C MET A 1 9.34 0.99 2.60
N LEU A 2 8.05 1.32 2.63
CA LEU A 2 7.11 0.89 3.67
C LEU A 2 6.06 -0.02 3.03
N ALA A 3 5.74 -1.15 3.67
CA ALA A 3 4.65 -2.04 3.28
C ALA A 3 3.67 -2.24 4.42
N THR A 4 2.38 -2.33 4.09
CA THR A 4 1.36 -2.77 5.03
C THR A 4 0.35 -3.67 4.33
N GLY A 5 0.02 -4.80 4.94
CA GLY A 5 -1.05 -5.69 4.48
C GLY A 5 -2.38 -5.39 5.15
N ASN A 6 -3.47 -5.90 4.60
CA ASN A 6 -4.80 -5.84 5.22
C ASN A 6 -5.44 -7.24 5.36
N GLN A 7 -6.68 -7.28 5.84
CA GLN A 7 -7.45 -8.51 6.09
C GLN A 7 -8.03 -9.18 4.82
N VAL A 8 -7.83 -8.56 3.65
CA VAL A 8 -8.41 -9.02 2.38
C VAL A 8 -7.33 -9.22 1.31
N GLY A 9 -6.12 -9.61 1.74
CA GLY A 9 -5.02 -9.95 0.85
C GLY A 9 -4.43 -8.80 0.02
N LYS A 10 -4.71 -7.53 0.38
CA LYS A 10 -4.09 -6.38 -0.30
C LYS A 10 -2.88 -5.88 0.47
N ILE A 11 -1.82 -5.59 -0.27
CA ILE A 11 -0.60 -4.97 0.26
C ILE A 11 -0.46 -3.58 -0.35
N TYR A 12 -0.23 -2.61 0.51
CA TYR A 12 0.03 -1.22 0.14
C TYR A 12 1.51 -0.92 0.32
N LEU A 13 2.11 -0.31 -0.69
CA LEU A 13 3.52 0.05 -0.73
C LEU A 13 3.71 1.55 -0.91
N TRP A 14 4.64 2.11 -0.13
CA TRP A 14 5.05 3.50 -0.24
C TRP A 14 6.57 3.60 -0.38
N ASP A 15 7.02 4.54 -1.22
CA ASP A 15 8.37 5.06 -1.11
C ASP A 15 8.45 5.92 0.17
N THR A 16 9.41 5.59 1.02
CA THR A 16 9.68 6.31 2.27
C THR A 16 10.00 7.79 2.04
N LYS A 17 10.56 8.15 0.87
CA LYS A 17 10.83 9.54 0.50
C LYS A 17 9.55 10.32 0.20
N ASP A 18 8.50 9.63 -0.22
CA ASP A 18 7.22 10.23 -0.58
C ASP A 18 6.26 10.36 0.62
N ILE A 19 6.53 9.65 1.72
CA ILE A 19 5.68 9.63 2.92
C ILE A 19 5.38 11.04 3.48
N PRO A 20 6.36 11.96 3.62
CA PRO A 20 6.09 13.30 4.14
C PRO A 20 5.03 14.05 3.34
N TYR A 21 5.08 13.96 2.00
CA TYR A 21 4.10 14.63 1.12
C TYR A 21 2.69 14.05 1.26
N TYR A 22 2.56 12.75 1.54
CA TYR A 22 1.28 12.12 1.81
C TYR A 22 0.68 12.60 3.14
N ILE A 23 1.51 12.67 4.19
CA ILE A 23 1.09 13.14 5.52
C ILE A 23 0.63 14.60 5.44
N ASP A 24 1.42 15.46 4.82
CA ASP A 24 1.09 16.88 4.65
C ASP A 24 -0.22 17.07 3.90
N GLY A 25 -0.39 16.37 2.77
CA GLY A 25 -1.63 16.41 1.98
C GLY A 25 -2.85 15.92 2.76
N TYR A 26 -2.72 14.86 3.55
CA TYR A 26 -3.80 14.36 4.40
C TYR A 26 -4.20 15.38 5.48
N ILE A 27 -3.20 16.00 6.14
CA ILE A 27 -3.43 17.02 7.16
C ILE A 27 -4.13 18.24 6.57
N GLU A 28 -3.68 18.73 5.41
CA GLU A 28 -4.32 19.85 4.71
C GLU A 28 -5.76 19.54 4.32
N LYS A 29 -6.02 18.35 3.78
CA LYS A 29 -7.37 17.90 3.45
C LYS A 29 -8.27 17.87 4.69
N LYS A 30 -7.80 17.31 5.80
CA LYS A 30 -8.58 17.26 7.05
C LYS A 30 -8.82 18.64 7.66
N LYS A 31 -7.85 19.56 7.58
CA LYS A 31 -8.04 20.96 7.96
C LYS A 31 -9.13 21.62 7.12
N ALA A 32 -9.14 21.41 5.80
CA ALA A 32 -10.16 21.96 4.91
C ALA A 32 -11.57 21.39 5.22
N GLU A 33 -11.70 20.07 5.39
CA GLU A 33 -12.96 19.41 5.76
C GLU A 33 -13.53 19.94 7.10
N TYR A 34 -12.66 20.15 8.09
CA TYR A 34 -13.04 20.71 9.38
C TYR A 34 -13.52 22.17 9.26
N LEU A 35 -12.82 22.99 8.46
CA LEU A 35 -13.19 24.38 8.23
C LEU A 35 -14.55 24.50 7.52
N VAL A 36 -14.85 23.64 6.55
CA VAL A 36 -16.15 23.59 5.87
C VAL A 36 -17.28 23.25 6.85
N LYS A 37 -17.05 22.31 7.78
CA LYS A 37 -18.05 21.98 8.82
C LYS A 37 -18.28 23.13 9.82
N LYS A 38 -17.26 23.96 10.07
CA LYS A 38 -17.35 25.09 11.01
C LYS A 38 -17.96 26.34 10.36
N SER A 39 -17.90 26.47 9.04
CA SER A 39 -18.48 27.58 8.28
C SER A 39 -19.90 27.28 7.79
N SER A 40 -20.83 27.04 8.69
CA SER A 40 -22.28 27.21 8.43
C SER A 40 -22.76 28.65 8.66
N VAL A 41 -21.83 29.59 8.96
CA VAL A 41 -22.11 31.03 9.01
C VAL A 41 -21.49 31.73 7.80
N LYS A 42 -22.36 32.35 6.98
CA LYS A 42 -22.04 33.10 5.75
C LYS A 42 -20.75 33.92 5.87
N ARG A 43 -19.77 33.70 4.97
CA ARG A 43 -18.87 34.78 4.56
C ARG A 43 -18.19 34.60 3.21
N LYS A 44 -17.89 35.78 2.64
CA LYS A 44 -17.55 36.10 1.24
C LYS A 44 -16.26 35.46 0.72
N ARG A 45 -16.30 35.17 -0.58
CA ARG A 45 -15.22 34.70 -1.47
C ARG A 45 -13.94 35.52 -1.30
N GLY A 46 -12.87 34.86 -0.85
CA GLY A 46 -11.49 35.26 -1.07
C GLY A 46 -10.77 34.13 -1.80
N THR A 47 -10.23 34.43 -2.97
CA THR A 47 -9.58 33.45 -3.86
C THR A 47 -8.25 33.00 -3.24
N ARG A 48 -8.17 31.75 -2.75
CA ARG A 48 -6.91 31.11 -2.40
C ARG A 48 -6.37 30.39 -3.62
N VAL A 49 -5.17 30.77 -4.06
CA VAL A 49 -4.37 29.96 -4.98
C VAL A 49 -3.94 28.73 -4.21
N SER A 50 -4.64 27.61 -4.41
CA SER A 50 -4.20 26.32 -3.91
C SER A 50 -3.07 25.83 -4.81
N LYS A 51 -1.83 25.82 -4.31
CA LYS A 51 -0.80 24.97 -4.88
C LYS A 51 -1.35 23.54 -4.85
N SER A 52 -1.59 22.96 -6.02
CA SER A 52 -2.04 21.59 -6.15
C SER A 52 -0.91 20.69 -5.67
N ALA A 53 -0.95 20.28 -4.40
CA ALA A 53 -0.04 19.27 -3.89
C ALA A 53 -0.33 17.98 -4.66
N VAL A 54 0.64 17.50 -5.45
CA VAL A 54 0.53 16.23 -6.16
C VAL A 54 0.59 15.11 -5.13
N ILE A 55 -0.58 14.59 -4.73
CA ILE A 55 -0.67 13.47 -3.80
C ILE A 55 -0.26 12.20 -4.55
N LYS A 56 0.96 11.70 -4.29
CA LYS A 56 1.37 10.37 -4.75
C LYS A 56 0.58 9.30 -3.99
N LYS A 57 0.01 8.35 -4.75
CA LYS A 57 -0.77 7.22 -4.22
C LYS A 57 0.16 6.03 -3.94
N PRO A 58 -0.18 5.16 -2.98
CA PRO A 58 0.56 3.91 -2.80
C PRO A 58 0.44 3.01 -4.03
N ILE A 59 1.46 2.19 -4.24
CA ILE A 59 1.37 1.05 -5.15
C ILE A 59 0.60 -0.04 -4.41
N ILE A 60 -0.42 -0.61 -5.06
CA ILE A 60 -1.22 -1.69 -4.50
C ILE A 60 -0.78 -2.99 -5.17
N LEU A 61 -0.31 -3.94 -4.37
CA LEU A 61 -0.13 -5.31 -4.80
C LEU A 61 -1.40 -6.08 -4.46
N GLU A 62 -2.05 -6.59 -5.50
CA GLU A 62 -3.20 -7.46 -5.35
C GLU A 62 -2.72 -8.92 -5.38
N SER A 63 -3.17 -9.68 -4.40
CA SER A 63 -3.07 -11.14 -4.37
C SER A 63 -4.48 -11.72 -4.50
N ASP A 64 -4.61 -12.94 -5.03
CA ASP A 64 -5.91 -13.63 -5.05
C ASP A 64 -6.29 -14.21 -3.67
N CYS A 65 -5.43 -14.05 -2.68
CA CYS A 65 -5.72 -14.44 -1.30
C CYS A 65 -6.82 -13.52 -0.74
N LYS A 66 -7.84 -14.15 -0.16
CA LYS A 66 -9.00 -13.45 0.45
C LYS A 66 -8.91 -13.40 1.98
N SER A 67 -7.74 -13.72 2.52
CA SER A 67 -7.47 -13.83 3.94
C SER A 67 -6.48 -12.75 4.41
N THR A 68 -6.22 -12.71 5.72
CA THR A 68 -5.35 -11.68 6.31
C THR A 68 -3.90 -11.90 5.91
N ILE A 69 -3.23 -10.83 5.48
CA ILE A 69 -1.77 -10.82 5.36
C ILE A 69 -1.17 -10.81 6.77
N ARG A 70 -0.48 -11.90 7.12
CA ARG A 70 0.15 -12.09 8.43
C ARG A 70 1.53 -11.47 8.53
N GLN A 71 2.29 -11.56 7.44
CA GLN A 71 3.67 -11.10 7.40
C GLN A 71 4.03 -10.64 6.00
N ILE A 72 4.91 -9.64 5.94
CA ILE A 72 5.51 -9.11 4.73
C ILE A 72 7.00 -8.96 4.99
N ASP A 73 7.83 -9.35 4.04
CA ASP A 73 9.27 -9.12 4.09
C ASP A 73 9.83 -8.71 2.72
N PHE A 74 10.98 -8.04 2.75
CA PHE A 74 11.68 -7.55 1.59
C PHE A 74 13.00 -8.30 1.40
N SER A 75 13.36 -8.59 0.15
CA SER A 75 14.74 -8.97 -0.12
C SER A 75 15.71 -7.83 0.23
N LYS A 76 16.97 -8.18 0.51
CA LYS A 76 18.03 -7.23 0.86
C LYS A 76 18.20 -6.10 -0.17
N ASN A 77 17.96 -6.38 -1.45
CA ASN A 77 18.03 -5.41 -2.55
C ASN A 77 16.68 -4.74 -2.88
N SER A 78 15.62 -5.01 -2.11
CA SER A 78 14.25 -4.52 -2.34
C SER A 78 13.66 -4.85 -3.72
N GLN A 79 14.24 -5.83 -4.42
CA GLN A 79 13.70 -6.30 -5.71
C GLN A 79 12.58 -7.32 -5.53
N TRP A 80 12.51 -7.98 -4.38
CA TRP A 80 11.47 -8.95 -4.07
C TRP A 80 10.71 -8.56 -2.82
N ILE A 81 9.43 -8.85 -2.84
CA ILE A 81 8.53 -8.77 -1.70
C ILE A 81 7.90 -10.13 -1.54
N VAL A 82 7.89 -10.64 -0.31
CA VAL A 82 7.20 -11.88 0.05
C VAL A 82 6.11 -11.55 1.05
N SER A 83 4.95 -12.19 0.92
CA SER A 83 3.89 -12.12 1.91
C SER A 83 3.29 -13.49 2.20
N VAL A 84 2.77 -13.64 3.41
CA VAL A 84 2.10 -14.87 3.86
C VAL A 84 0.69 -14.54 4.30
N CYS A 85 -0.25 -15.33 3.82
CA CYS A 85 -1.67 -15.25 4.15
C CYS A 85 -2.07 -16.25 5.24
N ASP A 86 -3.20 -15.96 5.91
CA ASP A 86 -3.84 -16.86 6.87
C ASP A 86 -4.23 -18.23 6.28
N ASP A 87 -4.55 -18.26 4.99
CA ASP A 87 -4.87 -19.49 4.24
C ASP A 87 -3.63 -20.32 3.86
N GLY A 88 -2.44 -19.95 4.35
CA GLY A 88 -1.18 -20.64 4.06
C GLY A 88 -0.60 -20.34 2.67
N SER A 89 -1.25 -19.49 1.86
CA SER A 89 -0.68 -19.04 0.59
C SER A 89 0.48 -18.10 0.83
N ILE A 90 1.56 -18.33 0.10
CA ILE A 90 2.72 -17.43 0.04
C ILE A 90 2.72 -16.76 -1.32
N TRP A 91 2.90 -15.44 -1.33
CA TRP A 91 2.94 -14.65 -2.55
C TRP A 91 4.25 -13.88 -2.64
N CYS A 92 4.90 -13.96 -3.80
CA CYS A 92 6.16 -13.28 -4.07
C CYS A 92 6.03 -12.36 -5.28
N TRP A 93 6.42 -11.09 -5.15
CA TRP A 93 6.44 -10.12 -6.24
C TRP A 93 7.85 -9.65 -6.55
N LYS A 94 8.15 -9.44 -7.84
CA LYS A 94 9.40 -8.84 -8.29
C LYS A 94 9.18 -7.42 -8.78
N SER A 95 10.01 -6.48 -8.32
CA SER A 95 10.03 -5.11 -8.84
C SER A 95 10.71 -5.10 -10.20
N ASN A 96 10.03 -4.59 -11.22
CA ASN A 96 10.66 -4.18 -12.46
C ASN A 96 11.29 -2.79 -12.30
N ILE A 97 12.25 -2.49 -13.18
CA ILE A 97 13.09 -1.27 -13.18
C ILE A 97 12.25 0.02 -13.21
N ASP A 98 10.99 -0.06 -13.65
CA ASP A 98 10.01 1.05 -13.72
C ASP A 98 9.03 1.11 -12.53
N THR A 99 9.39 0.61 -11.34
CA THR A 99 8.55 0.66 -10.11
C THR A 99 7.23 -0.11 -10.20
N THR A 100 7.01 -0.89 -11.26
CA THR A 100 5.88 -1.79 -11.40
C THR A 100 6.28 -3.17 -10.87
N PHE A 101 5.55 -3.67 -9.87
CA PHE A 101 5.71 -5.04 -9.41
C PHE A 101 4.84 -5.93 -10.30
N GLN A 102 5.46 -6.89 -10.98
CA GLN A 102 4.74 -7.87 -11.79
C GLN A 102 5.27 -9.26 -11.52
N GLU A 103 4.36 -10.20 -11.66
CA GLU A 103 4.49 -11.63 -11.37
C GLU A 103 4.38 -11.96 -9.89
N SER A 104 3.36 -12.74 -9.58
CA SER A 104 3.04 -13.21 -8.24
C SER A 104 3.17 -14.73 -8.25
N ILE A 105 4.21 -15.26 -7.64
CA ILE A 105 4.35 -16.72 -7.51
C ILE A 105 3.58 -17.15 -6.27
N LYS A 106 2.60 -18.04 -6.45
CA LYS A 106 1.85 -18.64 -5.36
C LYS A 106 2.53 -19.95 -4.92
N GLY A 107 3.02 -19.97 -3.68
CA GLY A 107 3.35 -21.22 -2.99
C GLY A 107 2.14 -21.67 -2.16
N SER A 108 1.72 -22.93 -2.29
CA SER A 108 0.71 -23.54 -1.41
C SER A 108 1.37 -24.61 -0.54
N GLY A 109 1.33 -24.43 0.78
CA GLY A 109 1.58 -25.50 1.73
C GLY A 109 0.37 -26.44 1.77
N SER A 110 0.30 -27.39 0.86
CA SER A 110 -0.63 -28.52 0.98
C SER A 110 -0.17 -29.41 2.12
N SER A 111 -1.03 -29.69 3.10
CA SER A 111 -0.75 -30.70 4.13
C SER A 111 -0.70 -32.12 3.55
N ASP A 112 -1.13 -32.31 2.30
CA ASP A 112 -1.28 -33.63 1.68
C ASP A 112 -0.08 -34.04 0.80
N ASP A 113 0.89 -33.15 0.57
CA ASP A 113 2.10 -33.48 -0.22
C ASP A 113 3.34 -32.83 0.41
N PRO A 114 4.16 -33.57 1.19
CA PRO A 114 5.44 -33.05 1.63
C PRO A 114 6.34 -32.82 0.42
N LEU A 115 6.81 -31.58 0.25
CA LEU A 115 7.77 -31.19 -0.77
C LEU A 115 9.04 -32.05 -0.64
N ILE A 116 9.24 -32.99 -1.57
CA ILE A 116 10.56 -33.60 -1.80
C ILE A 116 11.42 -32.52 -2.45
N ILE A 117 12.49 -32.13 -1.77
CA ILE A 117 13.57 -31.32 -2.31
C ILE A 117 14.71 -32.31 -2.61
N ASP A 118 14.92 -32.61 -3.89
CA ASP A 118 16.18 -33.21 -4.39
C ASP A 118 17.27 -32.14 -4.53
#